data_AF-A0A3D5UN64-F1
#
_entry.id   AF-A0A3D5UN64-F1
#
_cell.length_a   1.000
_cell.length_b   1.000
_cell.length_c   1.000
_cell.angle_alpha   90.00
_cell.angle_beta   90.00
_cell.angle_gamma   90.00
#
_symmetry.space_group_name_H-M   'P 1'
#
loop_
_entity.id
_entity.type
_entity.pdbx_description
1 polymer ?
#
loop_
_entity_poly.entity_id
_entity_poly.type
_entity_poly.pdbx_seq_one_letter_code
_entity_poly.pdbx_strand_id
1 'polypeptide(L)'
;MLQSQPSEELKLYYVTDQYTDYLRNFESHVWSNSDKGKQRPYVGIVMDINNHKFYAPLTSVKPKYQNWKDSLTSIRIEDGGDLLAILCLNNMIPVPDSQIVLIDVDNCIDQNYKNLLNKEIIAIRHKKEKIIRTANNLYNEILKADNPKPLIQKIRPVCFDFNLLEQKCNEFSV
;
A
#
# COMPACT_ATOMS: atom_id res chain seq x y z
N MET A 1 7.09 -25.86 -17.55
CA MET A 1 7.57 -24.63 -18.18
C MET A 1 6.94 -23.46 -17.45
N LEU A 2 7.72 -22.69 -16.68
CA LEU A 2 7.24 -21.47 -16.04
C LEU A 2 7.18 -20.40 -17.12
N GLN A 3 5.97 -20.02 -17.54
CA GLN A 3 5.79 -18.79 -18.30
C GLN A 3 6.11 -17.64 -17.36
N SER A 4 7.26 -17.01 -17.54
CA SER A 4 7.57 -15.72 -16.94
C SER A 4 6.61 -14.69 -17.51
N GLN A 5 5.56 -14.38 -16.75
CA GLN A 5 4.77 -13.17 -16.92
C GLN A 5 5.72 -11.96 -16.92
N PRO A 6 5.54 -10.95 -17.78
CA PRO A 6 6.27 -9.70 -17.64
C PRO A 6 5.87 -9.12 -16.29
N SER A 7 6.78 -9.12 -15.31
CA SER A 7 6.43 -8.60 -13.99
C SER A 7 6.23 -7.09 -14.12
N GLU A 8 4.98 -6.63 -14.18
CA GLU A 8 4.68 -5.20 -14.25
C GLU A 8 5.39 -4.47 -13.11
N GLU A 9 6.03 -3.35 -13.42
CA GLU A 9 6.68 -2.52 -12.41
C GLU A 9 5.65 -1.98 -11.41
N LEU A 10 6.02 -1.89 -10.14
CA LEU A 10 5.19 -1.19 -9.16
C LEU A 10 5.11 0.29 -9.54
N LYS A 11 3.88 0.82 -9.56
CA LYS A 11 3.57 2.22 -9.87
C LYS A 11 2.84 2.88 -8.71
N LEU A 12 2.69 4.20 -8.81
CA LEU A 12 1.89 4.99 -7.88
C LEU A 12 0.51 5.27 -8.46
N TYR A 13 -0.49 5.16 -7.60
CA TYR A 13 -1.89 5.36 -7.93
C TYR A 13 -2.57 6.25 -6.90
N TYR A 14 -3.68 6.84 -7.30
CA TYR A 14 -4.67 7.39 -6.38
C TYR A 14 -5.88 6.46 -6.31
N VAL A 15 -6.41 6.31 -5.11
CA VAL A 15 -7.72 5.68 -4.89
C VAL A 15 -8.75 6.80 -4.76
N THR A 16 -9.95 6.59 -5.29
CA THR A 16 -11.03 7.59 -5.20
C THR A 16 -11.48 7.82 -3.75
N ASP A 17 -11.97 9.02 -3.46
CA ASP A 17 -12.59 9.30 -2.16
C ASP A 17 -13.83 8.44 -1.95
N GLN A 18 -14.67 8.27 -2.98
CA GLN A 18 -15.85 7.41 -2.95
C GLN A 18 -15.54 6.00 -2.39
N TYR A 19 -14.48 5.36 -2.88
CA TYR A 19 -14.15 4.01 -2.46
C TYR A 19 -13.54 3.98 -1.06
N THR A 20 -12.65 4.90 -0.72
CA THR A 20 -12.08 4.94 0.64
C THR A 20 -13.12 5.32 1.69
N ASP A 21 -14.08 6.19 1.37
CA ASP A 21 -15.22 6.54 2.22
C ASP A 21 -16.14 5.33 2.41
N TYR A 22 -16.40 4.57 1.34
CA TYR A 22 -17.15 3.31 1.41
C TYR A 22 -16.49 2.31 2.36
N LEU A 23 -15.18 2.04 2.19
CA LEU A 23 -14.46 1.10 3.05
C LEU A 23 -14.41 1.56 4.52
N ARG A 24 -14.39 2.87 4.79
CA ARG A 24 -14.40 3.42 6.16
C ARG A 24 -15.65 3.07 6.96
N ASN A 25 -16.75 2.67 6.31
CA ASN A 25 -17.94 2.17 7.01
C ASN A 25 -17.69 0.79 7.68
N PHE A 26 -16.65 0.07 7.27
CA PHE A 26 -16.33 -1.28 7.75
C PHE A 26 -14.97 -1.35 8.43
N GLU A 27 -14.00 -0.58 7.96
CA GLU A 27 -12.68 -0.41 8.56
C GLU A 27 -12.42 1.07 8.80
N SER A 28 -12.78 1.55 10.00
CA SER A 28 -12.76 2.97 10.35
C SER A 28 -11.36 3.61 10.31
N HIS A 29 -10.31 2.79 10.33
CA HIS A 29 -8.92 3.25 10.26
C HIS A 29 -8.39 3.42 8.84
N VAL A 30 -9.18 3.11 7.79
CA VAL A 30 -8.82 3.46 6.40
C VAL A 30 -8.57 4.96 6.33
N TRP A 31 -7.37 5.34 5.90
CA TRP A 31 -6.94 6.72 5.92
C TRP A 31 -7.74 7.59 4.96
N SER A 32 -7.80 8.88 5.28
CA SER A 32 -8.17 9.88 4.28
C SER A 32 -7.13 9.89 3.16
N ASN A 33 -7.61 10.08 1.93
CA ASN A 33 -6.77 10.32 0.77
C ASN A 33 -6.03 11.66 0.83
N SER A 34 -6.29 12.53 1.81
CA SER A 34 -5.51 13.75 2.01
C SER A 34 -4.46 13.55 3.11
N ASP A 35 -3.20 13.85 2.80
CA ASP A 35 -2.08 13.92 3.77
C ASP A 35 -1.35 15.25 3.58
N LYS A 36 -1.38 16.11 4.60
CA LYS A 36 -0.75 17.46 4.56
C LYS A 36 -1.12 18.29 3.31
N GLY A 37 -2.38 18.19 2.85
CA GLY A 37 -2.87 18.94 1.69
C GLY A 37 -2.46 18.37 0.33
N LYS A 38 -1.87 17.17 0.29
CA LYS A 38 -1.60 16.42 -0.94
C LYS A 38 -2.42 15.13 -0.96
N GLN A 39 -2.78 14.68 -2.15
CA GLN A 39 -3.45 13.39 -2.31
C GLN A 39 -2.46 12.26 -2.02
N ARG A 40 -2.90 11.25 -1.28
CA ARG A 40 -2.12 10.13 -0.78
C ARG A 40 -1.86 9.13 -1.91
N PRO A 41 -0.60 8.89 -2.29
CA PRO A 41 -0.27 7.86 -3.25
C PRO A 41 -0.41 6.46 -2.63
N TYR A 42 -0.84 5.52 -3.46
CA TYR A 42 -0.85 4.09 -3.18
C TYR A 42 0.12 3.38 -4.13
N VAL A 43 0.87 2.42 -3.61
CA VAL A 43 1.75 1.55 -4.40
C VAL A 43 0.97 0.32 -4.80
N GLY A 44 1.03 -0.04 -6.08
CA GLY A 44 0.42 -1.27 -6.55
C GLY A 44 0.96 -1.77 -7.88
N ILE A 45 0.61 -3.00 -8.28
CA ILE A 45 -0.15 -3.98 -7.47
C ILE A 45 0.83 -4.69 -6.52
N VAL A 46 0.66 -4.58 -5.20
CA VAL A 46 1.60 -5.20 -4.23
C VAL A 46 1.32 -6.68 -3.98
N MET A 47 0.09 -7.10 -4.26
CA MET A 47 -0.38 -8.48 -4.16
C MET A 47 -1.62 -8.66 -5.04
N ASP A 48 -1.71 -9.78 -5.73
CA ASP A 48 -2.85 -10.19 -6.56
C ASP A 48 -3.23 -11.62 -6.14
N ILE A 49 -4.40 -11.76 -5.52
CA ILE A 49 -4.88 -13.02 -4.94
C ILE A 49 -6.40 -13.05 -4.98
N ASN A 50 -7.01 -14.22 -5.22
CA ASN A 50 -8.47 -14.39 -5.22
C ASN A 50 -9.25 -13.41 -6.12
N ASN A 51 -8.63 -12.91 -7.20
CA ASN A 51 -9.19 -11.88 -8.08
C ASN A 51 -9.30 -10.48 -7.43
N HIS A 52 -8.50 -10.23 -6.38
CA HIS A 52 -8.35 -8.95 -5.70
C HIS A 52 -6.94 -8.40 -5.88
N LYS A 53 -6.85 -7.20 -6.45
CA LYS A 53 -5.61 -6.43 -6.57
C LYS A 53 -5.45 -5.52 -5.35
N PHE A 54 -4.39 -5.74 -4.58
CA PHE A 54 -4.10 -4.95 -3.40
C PHE A 54 -3.13 -3.80 -3.67
N TYR A 55 -3.40 -2.68 -2.99
CA TYR A 55 -2.65 -1.45 -3.05
C TYR A 55 -2.32 -0.97 -1.64
N ALA A 56 -1.09 -0.55 -1.39
CA ALA A 56 -0.64 -0.13 -0.07
C ALA A 56 -0.37 1.39 -0.03
N PRO A 57 -0.90 2.13 0.94
CA PRO A 57 -0.73 3.58 1.02
C PRO A 57 0.70 3.97 1.42
N LEU A 58 1.19 5.07 0.85
CA LEU A 58 2.32 5.81 1.39
C LEU A 58 1.86 6.79 2.47
N THR A 59 2.70 7.02 3.47
CA THR A 59 2.58 8.15 4.42
C THR A 59 3.86 8.97 4.42
N SER A 60 3.71 10.30 4.51
CA SER A 60 4.84 11.20 4.66
C SER A 60 5.62 10.93 5.96
N VAL A 61 6.90 11.29 5.95
CA VAL A 61 7.76 11.18 7.13
C VAL A 61 7.24 12.02 8.30
N LYS A 62 7.23 11.40 9.48
CA LYS A 62 6.99 12.01 10.79
C LYS A 62 8.25 11.80 11.63
N PRO A 63 8.57 12.67 12.61
CA PRO A 63 9.80 12.55 13.40
C PRO A 63 10.03 11.16 14.00
N LYS A 64 8.95 10.50 14.45
CA LYS A 64 9.00 9.14 15.01
C LYS A 64 9.50 8.07 14.03
N TYR A 65 9.45 8.31 12.72
CA TYR A 65 9.81 7.32 11.69
C TYR A 65 11.31 7.29 11.36
N GLN A 66 12.10 8.29 11.78
CA GLN A 66 13.52 8.34 11.41
C GLN A 66 14.27 7.06 11.77
N ASN A 67 13.99 6.50 12.95
CA ASN A 67 14.62 5.28 13.46
C ASN A 67 13.82 3.99 13.17
N TRP A 68 12.69 4.07 12.47
CA TRP A 68 11.93 2.86 12.12
C TRP A 68 12.75 1.99 11.18
N LYS A 69 12.61 0.67 11.29
CA LYS A 69 13.19 -0.28 10.34
C LYS A 69 12.07 -0.96 9.58
N ASP A 70 12.40 -1.50 8.42
CA ASP A 70 11.45 -2.34 7.69
C ASP A 70 10.95 -3.48 8.57
N SER A 71 9.66 -3.76 8.46
CA SER A 71 8.94 -4.77 9.23
C SER A 71 7.97 -5.52 8.31
N LEU A 72 7.20 -6.46 8.86
CA LEU A 72 6.10 -7.09 8.12
C LEU A 72 4.97 -6.11 7.78
N THR A 73 4.80 -5.05 8.58
CA THR A 73 3.69 -4.09 8.42
C THR A 73 4.07 -2.87 7.60
N SER A 74 5.37 -2.56 7.48
CA SER A 74 5.80 -1.33 6.82
C SER A 74 7.19 -1.43 6.21
N ILE A 75 7.39 -0.75 5.08
CA ILE A 75 8.66 -0.66 4.36
C ILE A 75 9.03 0.82 4.19
N ARG A 76 10.28 1.16 4.47
CA ARG A 76 10.84 2.49 4.23
C ARG A 76 11.03 2.72 2.73
N ILE A 77 10.66 3.88 2.24
CA ILE A 77 10.97 4.34 0.88
C ILE A 77 12.01 5.44 1.02
N GLU A 78 13.20 5.20 0.47
CA GLU A 78 14.40 6.00 0.75
C GLU A 78 15.21 6.22 -0.53
N ASP A 79 15.85 7.37 -0.63
CA ASP A 79 16.76 7.75 -1.71
C ASP A 79 18.02 8.38 -1.10
N GLY A 80 19.21 7.89 -1.43
CA GLY A 80 20.47 8.45 -0.94
C GLY A 80 20.67 8.47 0.59
N GLY A 81 19.89 7.69 1.35
CA GLY A 81 19.88 7.70 2.83
C GLY A 81 18.78 8.57 3.45
N ASP A 82 18.11 9.40 2.64
CA ASP A 82 16.96 10.18 3.08
C ASP A 82 15.70 9.34 3.04
N LEU A 83 14.95 9.35 4.15
CA LEU A 83 13.62 8.75 4.20
C LEU A 83 12.62 9.66 3.49
N LEU A 84 11.99 9.16 2.44
CA LEU A 84 10.99 9.87 1.64
C LEU A 84 9.57 9.60 2.15
N ALA A 85 9.27 8.32 2.40
CA ALA A 85 7.96 7.87 2.85
C ALA A 85 8.05 6.52 3.58
N ILE A 86 6.93 6.13 4.19
CA ILE A 86 6.71 4.77 4.67
C ILE A 86 5.57 4.16 3.85
N LEU A 87 5.80 2.98 3.29
CA LEU A 87 4.79 2.13 2.69
C LEU A 87 4.14 1.29 3.78
N CYS A 88 2.84 1.43 4.00
CA CYS A 88 2.12 0.78 5.09
C CYS A 88 1.32 -0.45 4.59
N LEU A 89 1.97 -1.61 4.61
CA LEU A 89 1.40 -2.89 4.17
C LEU A 89 0.28 -3.38 5.08
N ASN A 90 0.31 -3.06 6.38
CA ASN A 90 -0.80 -3.35 7.29
C ASN A 90 -2.10 -2.60 6.94
N ASN A 91 -1.99 -1.55 6.13
CA ASN A 91 -3.11 -0.73 5.66
C ASN A 91 -3.37 -0.95 4.16
N MET A 92 -2.87 -2.03 3.56
CA MET A 92 -3.19 -2.33 2.17
C MET A 92 -4.66 -2.69 2.00
N ILE A 93 -5.24 -2.27 0.88
CA ILE A 93 -6.66 -2.47 0.57
C ILE A 93 -6.81 -3.09 -0.83
N PRO A 94 -7.79 -3.99 -1.03
CA PRO A 94 -8.19 -4.40 -2.36
C PRO A 94 -8.95 -3.24 -3.03
N VAL A 95 -8.67 -2.95 -4.30
CA VAL A 95 -9.31 -1.85 -5.02
C VAL A 95 -9.79 -2.34 -6.39
N PRO A 96 -11.07 -2.12 -6.75
CA PRO A 96 -11.56 -2.46 -8.08
C PRO A 96 -10.96 -1.51 -9.12
N ASP A 97 -10.79 -1.99 -10.35
CA ASP A 97 -10.14 -1.23 -11.44
C ASP A 97 -10.85 0.11 -11.75
N SER A 98 -12.15 0.25 -11.41
CA SER A 98 -12.92 1.49 -11.57
C SER A 98 -12.62 2.56 -10.52
N GLN A 99 -11.93 2.23 -9.43
CA GLN A 99 -11.66 3.12 -8.30
C GLN A 99 -10.16 3.40 -8.10
N ILE A 100 -9.32 2.97 -9.05
CA ILE A 100 -7.87 3.19 -9.05
C ILE A 100 -7.48 4.05 -10.25
N VAL A 101 -6.66 5.07 -10.02
CA VAL A 101 -6.21 6.03 -11.04
C VAL A 101 -4.70 6.09 -11.02
N LEU A 102 -4.04 5.85 -12.16
CA LEU A 102 -2.59 6.00 -12.27
C LEU A 102 -2.20 7.47 -12.06
N ILE A 103 -1.18 7.73 -11.23
CA ILE A 103 -0.69 9.10 -11.05
C ILE A 103 0.05 9.55 -12.31
N ASP A 104 -0.41 10.64 -12.90
CA ASP A 104 0.27 11.33 -13.98
C ASP A 104 1.35 12.27 -13.44
N VAL A 105 2.54 11.71 -13.22
CA VAL A 105 3.69 12.45 -12.67
C VAL A 105 4.21 13.48 -13.68
N ASP A 106 4.06 13.22 -14.98
CA ASP A 106 4.60 14.09 -16.03
C ASP A 106 3.87 15.42 -16.08
N ASN A 107 2.56 15.42 -15.86
CA ASN A 107 1.71 16.62 -15.83
C ASN A 107 1.55 17.25 -14.43
N CYS A 108 2.33 16.81 -13.42
CA CYS A 108 2.32 17.44 -12.11
C CYS A 108 2.92 18.87 -12.15
N ILE A 109 2.09 19.88 -11.88
CA ILE A 109 2.47 21.31 -11.89
C ILE A 109 3.47 21.66 -10.78
N ASP A 110 3.30 21.08 -9.58
CA ASP A 110 4.20 21.32 -8.45
C ASP A 110 5.51 20.55 -8.65
N GLN A 111 6.57 21.26 -9.02
CA GLN A 111 7.87 20.66 -9.34
C GLN A 111 8.52 19.94 -8.14
N ASN A 112 8.32 20.44 -6.92
CA ASN A 112 8.87 19.80 -5.72
C ASN A 112 8.17 18.47 -5.47
N TYR A 113 6.84 18.45 -5.60
CA TYR A 113 6.06 17.22 -5.49
C TYR A 113 6.38 16.23 -6.62
N LYS A 114 6.52 16.70 -7.86
CA LYS A 114 6.97 15.88 -9.00
C LYS A 114 8.32 15.23 -8.74
N ASN A 115 9.28 15.98 -8.22
CA ASN A 115 10.60 15.44 -7.87
C ASN A 115 10.51 14.38 -6.75
N LEU A 116 9.68 14.61 -5.73
CA LEU A 116 9.43 13.64 -4.67
C LEU A 116 8.85 12.34 -5.23
N LEU A 117 7.78 12.41 -6.03
CA LEU A 117 7.13 11.24 -6.65
C LEU A 117 8.11 10.43 -7.49
N ASN A 118 8.96 11.09 -8.30
CA ASN A 118 9.97 10.41 -9.10
C ASN A 118 10.98 9.65 -8.24
N LYS A 119 11.47 10.26 -7.15
CA LYS A 119 12.37 9.59 -6.20
C LYS A 119 11.70 8.40 -5.52
N GLU A 120 10.45 8.57 -5.09
CA GLU A 120 9.66 7.49 -4.49
C GLU A 120 9.47 6.32 -5.48
N ILE A 121 9.12 6.59 -6.74
CA ILE A 121 8.96 5.58 -7.79
C ILE A 121 10.26 4.78 -7.99
N ILE A 122 11.41 5.45 -8.10
CA ILE A 122 12.71 4.79 -8.26
C ILE A 122 12.99 3.88 -7.05
N ALA A 123 12.84 4.42 -5.83
CA ALA A 123 13.06 3.67 -4.60
C ALA A 123 12.11 2.47 -4.45
N ILE A 124 10.85 2.62 -4.83
CA ILE A 124 9.85 1.55 -4.83
C ILE A 124 10.24 0.44 -5.82
N ARG A 125 10.64 0.81 -7.04
CA ARG A 125 11.08 -0.16 -8.06
C ARG A 125 12.30 -0.96 -7.58
N HIS A 126 13.27 -0.30 -6.95
CA HIS A 126 14.43 -0.99 -6.35
C HIS A 126 14.05 -1.95 -5.21
N LYS A 127 12.97 -1.66 -4.48
CA LYS A 127 12.45 -2.50 -3.38
C LYS A 127 11.33 -3.46 -3.82
N LYS A 128 11.02 -3.59 -5.12
CA LYS A 128 9.87 -4.33 -5.66
C LYS A 128 9.72 -5.73 -5.07
N GLU A 129 10.75 -6.56 -5.18
CA GLU A 129 10.70 -7.95 -4.70
C GLU A 129 10.45 -8.02 -3.19
N LYS A 130 11.06 -7.11 -2.43
CA LYS A 130 10.86 -7.02 -0.99
C LYS A 130 9.43 -6.63 -0.67
N ILE A 131 8.86 -5.64 -1.36
CA ILE A 131 7.48 -5.19 -1.17
C ILE A 131 6.51 -6.34 -1.43
N ILE A 132 6.58 -6.97 -2.60
CA ILE A 132 5.68 -8.06 -3.00
C ILE A 132 5.80 -9.22 -2.00
N ARG A 133 7.03 -9.65 -1.68
CA ARG A 133 7.25 -10.75 -0.72
C ARG A 133 6.70 -10.42 0.66
N THR A 134 6.88 -9.19 1.13
CA THR A 134 6.44 -8.78 2.47
C THR A 134 4.91 -8.67 2.55
N ALA A 135 4.26 -8.13 1.51
CA ALA A 135 2.81 -8.04 1.42
C ALA A 135 2.16 -9.44 1.45
N ASN A 136 2.64 -10.36 0.62
CA ASN A 136 2.16 -11.75 0.59
C ASN A 136 2.40 -12.46 1.93
N ASN A 137 3.57 -12.28 2.55
CA ASN A 137 3.86 -12.87 3.85
C ASN A 137 2.97 -12.31 4.96
N LEU A 138 2.73 -11.00 4.97
CA LEU A 138 1.84 -10.35 5.94
C LEU A 138 0.43 -10.92 5.81
N TYR A 139 -0.14 -10.91 4.60
CA TYR A 139 -1.48 -11.44 4.33
C TYR A 139 -1.62 -12.88 4.85
N ASN A 140 -0.71 -13.76 4.44
CA ASN A 140 -0.73 -15.17 4.84
C ASN A 140 -0.58 -15.36 6.36
N GLU A 141 0.29 -14.60 7.04
CA GLU A 141 0.45 -14.73 8.48
C GLU A 141 -0.74 -14.14 9.27
N ILE A 142 -1.38 -13.09 8.76
CA ILE A 142 -2.58 -12.51 9.38
C ILE A 142 -3.76 -13.48 9.31
N LEU A 143 -3.97 -14.13 8.16
CA LEU A 143 -5.09 -15.06 7.94
C LEU A 143 -4.93 -16.44 8.59
N LYS A 144 -3.73 -16.82 9.04
CA LYS A 144 -3.54 -18.07 9.79
C LYS A 144 -4.31 -18.05 11.11
N ALA A 145 -5.25 -18.99 11.26
CA ALA A 145 -6.11 -19.10 12.44
C ALA A 145 -5.37 -19.61 13.68
N ASP A 146 -4.40 -20.52 13.52
CA ASP A 146 -3.87 -21.31 14.63
C ASP A 146 -2.47 -20.87 15.08
N ASN A 147 -2.29 -20.78 16.41
CA ASN A 147 -1.02 -20.57 17.10
C ASN A 147 -0.08 -19.54 16.43
N PRO A 148 -0.54 -18.28 16.25
CA PRO A 148 0.27 -17.25 15.60
C PRO A 148 1.58 -17.03 16.36
N LYS A 149 2.68 -16.83 15.64
CA LYS A 149 3.96 -16.46 16.23
C LYS A 149 3.80 -15.19 17.10
N PRO A 150 4.60 -14.99 18.16
CA PRO A 150 4.49 -13.80 19.01
C PRO A 150 4.55 -12.47 18.26
N LEU A 151 5.31 -12.39 17.16
CA LEU A 151 5.33 -11.21 16.29
C LEU A 151 3.95 -10.95 15.66
N ILE A 152 3.29 -12.00 15.16
CA ILE A 152 1.98 -11.91 14.51
C ILE A 152 0.90 -11.47 15.50
N GLN A 153 0.93 -12.00 16.73
CA GLN A 153 0.02 -11.58 17.80
C GLN A 153 0.13 -10.07 18.08
N LYS A 154 1.33 -9.50 18.00
CA LYS A 154 1.56 -8.06 18.23
C LYS A 154 1.10 -7.19 17.07
N ILE A 155 1.24 -7.64 15.82
CA ILE A 155 0.91 -6.82 14.64
C ILE A 155 -0.53 -6.99 14.15
N ARG A 156 -1.18 -8.11 14.47
CA ARG A 156 -2.55 -8.40 14.02
C ARG A 156 -3.56 -7.29 14.40
N PRO A 157 -3.54 -6.73 15.62
CA PRO A 157 -4.46 -5.64 15.99
C PRO A 157 -4.29 -4.33 15.22
N VAL A 158 -3.17 -4.15 14.50
CA VAL A 158 -2.91 -2.94 13.70
C VAL A 158 -3.01 -3.20 12.20
N CYS A 159 -3.38 -4.41 11.78
CA CYS A 159 -3.66 -4.73 10.39
C CYS A 159 -5.16 -4.62 10.12
N PHE A 160 -5.52 -4.21 8.92
CA PHE A 160 -6.92 -4.28 8.48
C PHE A 160 -7.38 -5.73 8.37
N ASP A 161 -8.68 -5.94 8.54
CA ASP A 161 -9.31 -7.22 8.25
C ASP A 161 -9.38 -7.46 6.73
N PHE A 162 -8.36 -8.14 6.20
CA PHE A 162 -8.25 -8.37 4.77
C PHE A 162 -9.41 -9.19 4.19
N ASN A 163 -9.96 -10.16 4.94
CA ASN A 163 -11.11 -10.95 4.49
C ASN A 163 -12.35 -10.06 4.35
N LEU A 164 -12.59 -9.20 5.34
CA LEU A 164 -13.70 -8.26 5.29
C LEU A 164 -13.54 -7.29 4.12
N LEU A 165 -12.34 -6.76 3.90
CA LEU A 165 -12.08 -5.85 2.79
C LEU A 165 -12.25 -6.50 1.41
N GLU A 166 -11.85 -7.76 1.23
CA GLU A 166 -12.09 -8.52 -0.02
C GLU A 166 -13.58 -8.70 -0.28
N GLN A 167 -14.34 -9.07 0.75
CA GLN A 167 -15.80 -9.15 0.67
C GLN A 167 -16.40 -7.81 0.25
N LYS A 168 -16.00 -6.70 0.89
CA LYS A 168 -16.52 -5.37 0.59
C LYS A 168 -16.09 -4.85 -0.76
N CYS A 169 -14.92 -5.24 -1.26
CA CYS A 169 -14.49 -4.95 -2.62
C CYS A 169 -15.43 -5.60 -3.66
N ASN A 170 -15.91 -6.82 -3.40
CA ASN A 170 -16.85 -7.51 -4.29
C ASN A 170 -18.27 -6.91 -4.24
N GLU A 171 -18.68 -6.39 -3.09
CA GLU A 171 -19.99 -5.78 -2.90
C GLU A 171 -20.05 -4.33 -3.43
N PHE A 172 -18.90 -3.68 -3.65
CA PHE A 172 -18.85 -2.31 -4.15
C PHE A 172 -19.45 -2.24 -5.55
N SER A 173 -20.58 -1.53 -5.65
CA SER A 173 -21.27 -1.24 -6.90
C SER A 173 -21.23 0.26 -7.13
N VAL A 174 -20.94 0.66 -8.37
CA VAL A 174 -20.90 2.07 -8.81
C VAL A 174 -22.31 2.59 -9.06
#